data_AF-A0AAN9VWS6-F1
#
_entry.id   AF-A0AAN9VWS6-F1
#
_cell.length_a   1.000
_cell.length_b   1.000
_cell.length_c   1.000
_cell.angle_alpha   90.00
_cell.angle_beta   90.00
_cell.angle_gamma   90.00
#
_symmetry.space_group_name_H-M   'P 1'
#
loop_
_entity.id
_entity.type
_entity.pdbx_description
1 polymer ?
#
loop_
_entity_poly.entity_id
_entity_poly.type
_entity_poly.pdbx_seq_one_letter_code
_entity_poly.pdbx_strand_id
1 'polypeptide(L)'
;MLAVATFWPHFMIHKSYKHNLVENAANPAVSRLFWGTAIAWIIFACHTGYGGLLNRFLNCYAFRVLSRISYSTNMAHFILLLHNSGRRRVPVWFDIFAWIQVFFADYGIGTTLGLLVFLIFESPICLVSQLYLLKGFSKKTMPPSVHIINKSK
;
A
#
# COMPACT_ATOMS: atom_id res chain seq x y z
N MET A 1 9.53 17.77 2.13
CA MET A 1 9.34 16.74 1.09
C MET A 1 7.91 16.71 0.54
N LEU A 2 6.86 16.65 1.40
CA LEU A 2 5.48 16.90 0.96
C LEU A 2 5.28 18.31 0.37
N ALA A 3 6.01 19.31 0.89
CA ALA A 3 5.98 20.68 0.36
C ALA A 3 6.46 20.80 -1.09
N VAL A 4 7.44 20.00 -1.56
CA VAL A 4 7.88 20.06 -2.97
C VAL A 4 6.81 19.43 -3.89
N ALA A 5 6.13 18.39 -3.41
CA ALA A 5 5.06 17.71 -4.13
C ALA A 5 3.76 18.53 -4.21
N THR A 6 3.49 19.42 -3.25
CA THR A 6 2.36 20.36 -3.33
C THR A 6 2.72 21.67 -4.03
N PHE A 7 3.98 22.12 -3.97
CA PHE A 7 4.40 23.36 -4.61
C PHE A 7 4.65 23.21 -6.12
N TRP A 8 5.00 22.02 -6.61
CA TRP A 8 5.23 21.78 -8.04
C TRP A 8 3.96 21.86 -8.91
N PRO A 9 2.81 21.23 -8.53
CA PRO A 9 1.56 21.43 -9.26
C PRO A 9 1.08 22.88 -9.18
N HIS A 10 1.26 23.56 -8.04
CA HIS A 10 0.82 24.93 -7.85
C HIS A 10 1.67 25.95 -8.64
N PHE A 11 2.98 25.71 -8.79
CA PHE A 11 3.86 26.57 -9.60
C PHE A 11 3.64 26.39 -11.11
N MET A 12 3.23 25.20 -11.55
CA MET A 12 2.95 24.90 -12.97
C MET A 12 1.66 25.55 -13.49
N ILE A 13 0.74 25.98 -12.62
CA ILE A 13 -0.52 26.64 -13.04
C ILE A 13 -0.27 28.09 -13.50
N HIS A 14 0.88 28.69 -13.17
CA HIS A 14 1.14 30.11 -13.43
C HIS A 14 1.82 30.41 -14.78
N LYS A 15 2.27 29.41 -15.55
CA LYS A 15 2.87 29.61 -16.88
C LYS A 15 1.98 29.04 -17.98
N SER A 16 1.17 29.94 -18.54
CA SER A 16 0.63 29.98 -19.91
C SER A 16 0.42 28.63 -20.63
N TYR A 17 -0.84 28.22 -20.63
CA TYR A 17 -1.60 27.50 -21.65
C TYR A 17 -0.97 27.44 -23.08
N LYS A 18 0.11 26.67 -23.27
CA LYS A 18 0.53 26.15 -24.58
C LYS A 18 0.41 24.63 -24.54
N HIS A 19 -0.48 24.09 -25.37
CA HIS A 19 -0.77 22.66 -25.46
C HIS A 19 0.39 21.91 -26.16
N ASN A 20 1.55 21.81 -25.53
CA ASN A 20 2.62 20.94 -26.02
C ASN A 20 2.34 19.52 -25.53
N LEU A 21 2.12 18.56 -26.44
CA LEU A 21 1.92 17.15 -26.07
C LEU A 21 3.05 16.60 -25.19
N VAL A 22 4.26 17.13 -25.39
CA VAL A 22 5.46 16.75 -24.64
C VAL A 22 5.36 17.15 -23.17
N GLU A 23 4.86 18.34 -22.83
CA GLU A 23 4.71 18.79 -21.43
C GLU A 23 3.60 18.01 -20.70
N ASN A 24 2.47 17.77 -21.37
CA ASN A 24 1.38 16.99 -20.79
C ASN A 24 1.77 15.53 -20.52
N ALA A 25 2.61 14.92 -21.37
CA ALA A 25 3.09 13.57 -21.16
C ALA A 25 4.24 13.48 -20.14
N ALA A 26 5.09 14.50 -20.07
CA ALA A 26 6.24 14.53 -19.16
C ALA A 26 5.82 14.69 -17.69
N ASN A 27 4.81 15.52 -17.40
CA ASN A 27 4.37 15.82 -16.03
C ASN A 27 3.99 14.56 -15.19
N PRO A 28 3.15 13.63 -15.68
CA PRO A 28 2.83 12.40 -14.93
C PRO A 28 4.00 11.42 -14.81
N ALA A 29 4.97 11.46 -15.74
CA ALA A 29 6.17 10.62 -15.65
C ALA A 29 7.11 11.12 -14.55
N VAL A 30 7.36 12.42 -14.49
CA VAL A 30 8.27 13.04 -13.51
C VAL A 30 7.76 12.86 -12.08
N SER A 31 6.46 13.00 -11.85
CA SER A 31 5.88 12.80 -10.51
C SER A 31 6.06 11.36 -9.99
N ARG A 32 5.89 10.36 -10.86
CA ARG A 32 6.11 8.94 -10.52
C ARG A 32 7.58 8.63 -10.26
N LEU A 33 8.47 9.18 -11.08
CA LEU A 33 9.91 9.03 -10.90
C LEU A 33 10.37 9.67 -9.59
N PHE A 34 9.93 10.89 -9.28
CA PHE A 34 10.28 11.57 -8.04
C PHE A 34 9.83 10.79 -6.81
N TRP A 35 8.62 10.23 -6.83
CA TRP A 35 8.12 9.39 -5.74
C TRP A 35 8.94 8.11 -5.58
N GLY A 36 9.28 7.44 -6.69
CA GLY A 36 10.16 6.27 -6.68
C GLY A 36 11.56 6.59 -6.14
N THR A 37 12.16 7.70 -6.57
CA THR A 37 13.47 8.16 -6.09
C THR A 37 13.44 8.51 -4.61
N ALA A 38 12.38 9.13 -4.11
CA ALA A 38 12.23 9.44 -2.69
C ALA A 38 12.21 8.16 -1.83
N ILE A 39 11.49 7.13 -2.27
CA ILE A 39 11.46 5.82 -1.59
C ILE A 39 12.82 5.11 -1.70
N ALA A 40 13.45 5.13 -2.87
CA ALA A 40 14.76 4.54 -3.07
C ALA A 40 15.83 5.19 -2.16
N TRP A 41 15.77 6.51 -1.99
CA TRP A 41 16.67 7.24 -1.08
C TRP A 41 16.47 6.82 0.38
N ILE A 42 15.22 6.62 0.79
CA ILE A 42 14.89 6.11 2.13
C ILE A 42 15.49 4.72 2.35
N ILE A 43 15.36 3.81 1.39
CA ILE A 43 15.93 2.46 1.46
C ILE A 43 17.46 2.52 1.53
N PHE A 44 18.07 3.38 0.71
CA PHE A 44 19.52 3.60 0.73
C PHE A 44 20.01 4.10 2.09
N ALA A 45 19.32 5.08 2.68
CA ALA A 45 19.64 5.60 4.02
C ALA A 45 19.51 4.53 5.12
N CYS A 46 18.55 3.60 4.99
CA CYS A 46 18.44 2.44 5.87
C CYS A 46 19.62 1.47 5.72
N HIS A 47 20.13 1.28 4.50
CA HIS A 47 21.27 0.39 4.23
C HIS A 47 22.61 0.98 4.70
N THR A 48 22.78 2.30 4.67
CA THR A 48 24.01 2.98 5.15
C THR A 48 24.10 3.07 6.68
N GLY A 49 23.17 2.46 7.43
CA GLY A 49 23.21 2.44 8.91
C GLY A 49 22.71 3.73 9.60
N TYR A 50 22.42 4.79 8.84
CA TYR A 50 21.83 6.04 9.35
C TYR A 50 20.31 5.95 9.61
N GLY A 51 19.68 4.83 9.27
CA GLY A 51 18.24 4.64 9.37
C GLY A 51 17.72 4.16 10.73
N GLY A 52 18.40 4.41 11.86
CA GLY A 52 18.07 3.80 13.17
C GLY A 52 16.58 3.81 13.56
N LEU A 53 15.89 4.94 13.36
CA LEU A 53 14.45 5.05 13.63
C LEU A 53 13.59 4.42 12.53
N LEU A 54 13.98 4.57 11.27
CA LEU A 54 13.25 4.00 10.13
C LEU A 54 13.31 2.47 10.12
N ASN A 55 14.46 1.87 10.41
CA ASN A 55 14.60 0.42 10.46
C ASN A 55 13.66 -0.20 11.51
N ARG A 56 13.50 0.46 12.66
CA ARG A 56 12.55 0.04 13.69
C ARG A 56 11.08 0.23 13.26
N PHE A 57 10.80 1.28 12.49
CA PHE A 57 9.47 1.54 11.93
C PHE A 57 9.10 0.52 10.84
N LEU A 58 10.01 0.24 9.89
CA LEU A 58 9.81 -0.74 8.82
C LEU A 58 9.74 -2.18 9.36
N ASN A 59 10.46 -2.49 10.44
CA ASN A 59 10.37 -3.80 11.10
C ASN A 59 9.14 -3.94 12.00
N CYS A 60 8.30 -2.90 12.11
CA CYS A 60 7.08 -2.98 12.91
C CYS A 60 6.05 -3.89 12.24
N TYR A 61 5.40 -4.75 13.03
CA TYR A 61 4.31 -5.62 12.58
C TYR A 61 3.18 -4.82 11.89
N ALA A 62 2.90 -3.61 12.38
CA ALA A 62 1.91 -2.71 11.80
C ALA A 62 2.23 -2.34 10.34
N PHE A 63 3.51 -2.10 10.01
CA PHE A 63 3.91 -1.75 8.65
C PHE A 63 3.74 -2.95 7.71
N ARG A 64 4.06 -4.15 8.19
CA ARG A 64 3.85 -5.40 7.44
C ARG A 64 2.38 -5.65 7.13
N VAL A 65 1.47 -5.29 8.03
CA VAL A 65 0.02 -5.38 7.80
C VAL A 65 -0.46 -4.27 6.87
N LEU A 66 0.02 -3.03 7.08
CA LEU A 66 -0.36 -1.87 6.28
C LEU A 66 -0.03 -2.04 4.79
N SER A 67 1.13 -2.63 4.47
CA SER A 67 1.50 -2.92 3.07
C SER A 67 0.51 -3.83 2.38
N ARG A 68 -0.05 -4.82 3.10
CA ARG A 68 -1.01 -5.77 2.53
C ARG A 68 -2.40 -5.15 2.36
N ILE A 69 -2.84 -4.36 3.33
CA ILE A 69 -4.10 -3.59 3.22
C ILE A 69 -4.01 -2.60 2.05
N SER A 70 -2.86 -1.94 1.88
CA SER A 70 -2.62 -1.02 0.77
C SER A 70 -2.68 -1.72 -0.59
N TYR A 71 -2.16 -2.96 -0.68
CA TYR A 71 -2.25 -3.77 -1.89
C TYR A 71 -3.71 -4.07 -2.26
N SER A 72 -4.51 -4.54 -1.31
CA SER A 72 -5.94 -4.83 -1.54
C SER A 72 -6.75 -3.57 -1.85
N THR A 73 -6.41 -2.44 -1.24
CA THR A 73 -7.06 -1.14 -1.53
C THR A 73 -6.77 -0.67 -2.95
N ASN A 74 -5.56 -0.90 -3.47
CA ASN A 74 -5.21 -0.52 -4.84
C ASN A 74 -6.02 -1.33 -5.87
N MET A 75 -6.23 -2.62 -5.62
CA MET A 75 -7.12 -3.45 -6.44
C MET A 75 -8.58 -2.97 -6.40
N ALA A 76 -9.09 -2.60 -5.22
CA ALA A 76 -10.43 -2.04 -5.08
C ALA A 76 -10.58 -0.69 -5.81
N HIS A 77 -9.53 0.13 -5.82
CA HIS A 77 -9.52 1.40 -6.55
C HIS A 77 -9.70 1.20 -8.06
N PHE A 78 -9.09 0.17 -8.65
CA PHE A 78 -9.28 -0.16 -10.07
C PHE A 78 -10.75 -0.52 -10.39
N ILE A 79 -11.41 -1.26 -9.50
CA ILE A 79 -12.83 -1.63 -9.63
C ILE A 79 -13.72 -0.37 -9.57
N LEU A 80 -13.43 0.56 -8.65
CA LEU A 80 -14.16 1.82 -8.55
C LEU A 80 -13.98 2.70 -9.80
N LEU A 81 -12.77 2.74 -10.37
CA LEU A 81 -12.51 3.45 -11.62
C LEU A 81 -13.35 2.88 -12.76
N LEU A 82 -13.40 1.55 -12.91
CA LEU A 82 -14.24 0.90 -13.92
C LEU A 82 -15.73 1.19 -13.71
N HIS A 83 -16.19 1.12 -12.46
CA HIS A 83 -17.58 1.42 -12.12
C HIS A 83 -17.94 2.88 -12.43
N ASN A 84 -17.10 3.83 -12.03
CA ASN A 84 -17.25 5.25 -12.33
C ASN A 84 -17.25 5.52 -13.84
N SER A 85 -16.37 4.85 -14.59
CA SER A 85 -16.27 4.97 -16.06
C SER A 85 -17.55 4.54 -16.77
N GLY A 86 -18.21 3.48 -16.28
CA GLY A 86 -19.49 3.01 -16.84
C GLY A 86 -20.70 3.87 -16.45
N ARG A 87 -20.62 4.57 -15.31
CA ARG A 87 -21.72 5.39 -14.76
C ARG A 87 -21.71 6.83 -15.24
N ARG A 88 -20.54 7.39 -15.60
CA ARG A 88 -20.41 8.78 -16.09
C ARG A 88 -20.94 8.90 -17.53
N ARG A 89 -22.24 9.19 -17.66
CA ARG A 89 -22.89 9.53 -18.94
C ARG A 89 -23.27 11.00 -19.09
N VAL A 90 -22.96 11.83 -18.09
CA VAL A 90 -23.30 13.27 -18.07
C VAL A 90 -22.11 14.13 -17.64
N PRO A 91 -21.93 15.32 -18.24
CA PRO A 91 -20.90 16.27 -17.83
C PRO A 91 -21.23 16.84 -16.43
N VAL A 92 -20.22 16.87 -15.56
CA VAL A 92 -20.36 17.38 -14.19
C VAL A 92 -19.91 18.84 -14.16
N TRP A 93 -20.79 19.74 -13.74
CA TRP A 93 -20.45 21.15 -13.52
C TRP A 93 -19.46 21.30 -12.36
N PHE A 94 -18.53 22.23 -12.48
CA PHE A 94 -17.41 22.36 -11.55
C PHE A 94 -17.84 23.09 -10.27
N ASP A 95 -18.20 22.34 -9.23
CA ASP A 95 -18.56 22.86 -7.92
C ASP A 95 -17.68 22.24 -6.82
N ILE A 96 -16.93 23.09 -6.11
CA ILE A 96 -15.90 22.67 -5.15
C ILE A 96 -16.49 21.81 -4.03
N PHE A 97 -17.68 22.17 -3.53
CA PHE A 97 -18.34 21.43 -2.47
C PHE A 97 -18.81 20.05 -2.96
N ALA A 98 -19.34 19.98 -4.18
CA ALA A 98 -19.75 18.71 -4.79
C ALA A 98 -18.54 17.78 -5.01
N TRP A 99 -17.40 18.32 -5.45
CA TRP A 99 -16.17 17.54 -5.63
C TRP A 99 -15.64 16.97 -4.32
N ILE A 100 -15.62 17.75 -3.24
CA ILE A 100 -15.18 17.28 -1.92
C ILE A 100 -16.07 16.13 -1.43
N GLN A 101 -17.39 16.26 -1.59
CA GLN A 101 -18.34 15.23 -1.20
C GLN A 101 -18.17 13.93 -2.00
N VAL A 102 -17.99 14.03 -3.32
CA VAL A 102 -17.72 12.88 -4.19
C VAL A 102 -16.40 12.22 -3.81
N PHE A 103 -15.34 12.99 -3.57
CA PHE A 103 -14.06 12.46 -3.13
C PHE A 103 -14.18 11.66 -1.81
N PHE A 104 -14.86 12.22 -0.81
CA PHE A 104 -15.07 11.53 0.46
C PHE A 104 -15.92 10.26 0.28
N ALA A 105 -16.94 10.29 -0.57
CA ALA A 105 -17.78 9.15 -0.86
C ALA A 105 -17.02 8.02 -1.57
N ASP A 106 -16.31 8.33 -2.66
CA ASP A 106 -15.49 7.36 -3.39
C ASP A 106 -14.37 6.79 -2.51
N TYR A 107 -13.72 7.64 -1.70
CA TYR A 107 -12.66 7.21 -0.78
C TYR A 107 -13.21 6.31 0.34
N GLY A 108 -14.33 6.68 0.94
CA GLY A 108 -15.00 5.89 1.99
C GLY A 108 -15.48 4.53 1.47
N ILE A 109 -16.15 4.51 0.33
CA ILE A 109 -16.63 3.28 -0.32
C ILE A 109 -15.44 2.41 -0.72
N GLY A 110 -14.40 2.98 -1.34
CA GLY A 110 -13.21 2.25 -1.75
C GLY A 110 -12.43 1.63 -0.60
N THR A 111 -12.29 2.38 0.50
CA THR A 111 -11.59 1.89 1.69
C THR A 111 -12.38 0.77 2.36
N THR A 112 -13.70 0.91 2.46
CA THR A 112 -14.58 -0.11 3.07
C THR A 112 -14.59 -1.38 2.23
N LEU A 113 -14.75 -1.26 0.90
CA LEU A 113 -14.75 -2.40 -0.02
C LEU A 113 -13.37 -3.09 -0.06
N GLY A 114 -12.29 -2.31 -0.09
CA GLY A 114 -10.91 -2.83 -0.02
C GLY A 114 -10.64 -3.59 1.27
N LEU A 115 -11.13 -3.10 2.41
CA LEU A 115 -11.07 -3.80 3.70
C LEU A 115 -11.88 -5.11 3.69
N LEU A 116 -13.06 -5.10 3.09
CA LEU A 116 -13.95 -6.28 3.03
C LEU A 116 -13.32 -7.39 2.18
N VAL A 117 -12.80 -7.05 1.00
CA VAL A 117 -12.08 -7.97 0.12
C VAL A 117 -10.82 -8.49 0.80
N PHE A 118 -10.06 -7.61 1.47
CA PHE A 118 -8.89 -8.00 2.26
C PHE A 118 -9.26 -9.01 3.36
N LEU A 119 -10.33 -8.77 4.12
CA LEU A 119 -10.74 -9.69 5.18
C LEU A 119 -11.15 -11.06 4.64
N ILE A 120 -11.90 -11.10 3.54
CA ILE A 120 -12.43 -12.34 2.98
C ILE A 120 -11.31 -13.19 2.39
N PHE A 121 -10.38 -12.60 1.64
CA PHE A 121 -9.35 -13.36 0.94
C PHE A 121 -8.08 -13.53 1.75
N GLU A 122 -7.66 -12.51 2.49
CA GLU A 122 -6.36 -12.55 3.14
C GLU A 122 -6.38 -13.23 4.52
N SER A 123 -7.51 -13.17 5.25
CA SER A 123 -7.64 -13.91 6.52
C SER A 123 -7.53 -15.43 6.37
N PRO A 124 -8.17 -16.11 5.39
CA PRO A 124 -7.99 -17.55 5.23
C PRO A 124 -6.57 -17.89 4.75
N ILE A 125 -5.99 -17.09 3.85
CA ILE A 125 -4.65 -17.33 3.31
C ILE A 125 -3.57 -17.16 4.40
N CYS A 126 -3.73 -16.19 5.29
CA CYS A 126 -2.80 -15.99 6.40
C CYS A 126 -2.86 -17.17 7.38
N LEU A 127 -4.07 -17.63 7.74
CA LEU A 127 -4.26 -18.77 8.63
C LEU A 127 -3.64 -20.05 8.03
N VAL A 128 -3.88 -20.27 6.74
CA VAL A 128 -3.34 -21.40 5.98
C VAL A 128 -1.80 -21.34 5.93
N SER A 129 -1.21 -20.17 5.64
CA SER A 129 0.26 -20.02 5.59
C SER A 129 0.94 -20.32 6.93
N GLN A 130 0.31 -19.95 8.05
CA GLN A 130 0.83 -20.23 9.38
C GLN A 130 0.69 -21.72 9.73
N LEU A 131 -0.43 -22.35 9.35
CA LEU A 131 -0.61 -23.79 9.50
C LEU A 131 0.40 -24.60 8.67
N TYR A 132 0.67 -24.21 7.42
CA TYR A 132 1.68 -24.86 6.59
C TYR A 132 3.10 -24.69 7.15
N LEU A 133 3.45 -23.49 7.65
CA LEU A 133 4.75 -23.25 8.27
C LEU A 133 4.93 -24.06 9.57
N LEU A 134 3.94 -24.06 10.46
CA LEU A 134 4.00 -24.87 11.70
C LEU A 134 4.04 -26.37 11.42
N LYS A 135 3.34 -26.85 10.38
CA LYS A 135 3.39 -28.25 9.92
C LYS A 135 4.75 -28.61 9.30
N GLY A 136 5.43 -27.64 8.68
CA GLY A 136 6.81 -27.77 8.21
C GLY A 136 7.84 -27.86 9.35
N PHE A 137 7.64 -27.11 10.44
CA PHE A 137 8.49 -27.20 11.65
C PHE A 137 8.22 -28.45 12.48
N SER A 138 6.98 -28.96 12.52
CA SER A 138 6.62 -30.19 13.22
C SER A 138 7.34 -31.44 12.68
N LYS A 139 7.78 -31.45 11.42
CA LYS A 139 8.59 -32.56 10.88
C LYS A 139 10.07 -32.53 11.27
N LYS A 140 10.58 -31.49 11.97
CA LYS A 140 12.02 -31.35 12.30
C LYS A 140 12.38 -31.38 13.79
N THR A 141 11.48 -31.75 14.71
CA THR A 141 11.84 -32.00 16.12
C THR A 141 11.29 -33.33 16.64
N MET A 142 12.06 -34.37 16.28
CA MET A 142 12.45 -35.61 16.99
C MET A 142 11.45 -36.71 17.42
N PRO A 143 11.81 -38.01 17.21
CA PRO A 143 11.06 -39.22 17.57
C PRO A 143 11.52 -39.83 18.94
N PRO A 144 11.27 -41.12 19.26
CA PRO A 144 10.53 -41.64 20.41
C PRO A 144 11.36 -42.01 21.67
N SER A 145 10.69 -42.01 22.84
CA SER A 145 10.94 -42.76 24.08
C SER A 145 12.38 -43.14 24.49
N VAL A 146 12.95 -42.45 25.49
CA VAL A 146 14.08 -42.95 26.30
C VAL A 146 13.59 -43.19 27.73
N HIS A 147 13.55 -44.48 28.08
CA HIS A 147 13.44 -45.02 29.43
C HIS A 147 14.40 -44.31 30.39
N ILE A 148 13.88 -43.60 31.40
CA ILE A 148 14.64 -43.35 32.63
C ILE A 148 14.44 -44.57 33.54
N ILE A 149 15.28 -45.56 33.28
CA ILE A 149 15.86 -46.40 34.33
C ILE A 149 16.56 -45.42 35.27
N ASN A 150 16.09 -45.32 36.52
CA ASN A 150 16.87 -45.09 37.75
C ASN A 150 16.04 -44.31 38.78
N LYS A 151 15.19 -45.05 39.51
CA LYS A 151 14.80 -44.68 40.87
C LYS A 151 15.36 -45.75 41.82
N SER A 152 16.67 -45.69 42.05
CA SER A 152 17.37 -46.37 43.14
C SER A 152 18.01 -45.31 44.04
N LYS A 153 17.25 -44.91 45.07
CA LYS A 153 17.75 -44.62 46.42
C LYS A 153 16.58 -44.51 47.37
#